data_AF-A0A955CA35-F1
#
_entry.id   AF-A0A955CA35-F1
#
_cell.length_a   1.000
_cell.length_b   1.000
_cell.length_c   1.000
_cell.angle_alpha   90.00
_cell.angle_beta   90.00
_cell.angle_gamma   90.00
#
_symmetry.space_group_name_H-M   'P 1'
#
loop_
_entity.id
_entity.type
_entity.pdbx_description
1 polymer ?
#
loop_
_entity_poly.entity_id
_entity_poly.type
_entity_poly.pdbx_seq_one_letter_code
_entity_poly.pdbx_strand_id
1 'polypeptide(L)'
;GWPSVAVGTFGGVVDLVDATDDGKGKFRILVLPDNSDEEAWPSAHYLRQGVRTKGWVLLNEVSIGYEIWRQLNGFPPVTSPDAPKDDIARKRVK
;
A
#
# COMPACT_ATOMS: atom_id res chain seq x y z
N GLY A 1 -32.68 3.20 -3.33
CA GLY A 1 -32.02 4.46 -2.93
C GLY A 1 -30.93 4.74 -3.93
N TRP A 2 -30.67 6.01 -4.25
CA TRP A 2 -29.68 6.38 -5.28
C TRP A 2 -28.28 5.80 -4.96
N PRO A 3 -27.57 5.18 -5.93
CA PRO A 3 -26.28 4.49 -5.70
C PRO A 3 -25.06 5.37 -5.42
N SER A 4 -25.21 6.70 -5.37
CA SER A 4 -24.08 7.64 -5.37
C SER A 4 -23.16 7.55 -4.15
N VAL A 5 -23.60 6.93 -3.04
CA VAL A 5 -22.83 6.81 -1.79
C VAL A 5 -21.92 5.57 -1.76
N ALA A 6 -22.04 4.65 -2.72
CA ALA A 6 -21.30 3.38 -2.72
C ALA A 6 -20.26 3.26 -3.84
N VAL A 7 -20.04 4.32 -4.63
CA VAL A 7 -19.12 4.32 -5.77
C VAL A 7 -18.09 5.42 -5.56
N GLY A 8 -16.85 5.01 -5.32
CA GLY A 8 -15.74 5.92 -5.04
C GLY A 8 -14.42 5.18 -4.86
N THR A 9 -13.37 5.96 -4.64
CA THR A 9 -12.06 5.48 -4.21
C THR A 9 -11.93 5.82 -2.74
N PHE A 10 -11.53 4.86 -1.92
CA PHE A 10 -11.42 5.02 -0.47
C PHE A 10 -10.02 4.60 -0.02
N GLY A 11 -9.39 5.39 0.84
CA GLY A 11 -8.09 5.06 1.43
C GLY A 11 -8.14 3.82 2.31
N GLY A 12 -7.08 3.03 2.32
CA GLY A 12 -7.01 1.82 3.12
C GLY A 12 -5.58 1.40 3.42
N VAL A 13 -5.40 0.79 4.58
CA VAL A 13 -4.09 0.32 5.07
C VAL A 13 -4.05 -1.20 5.00
N VAL A 14 -2.98 -1.75 4.43
CA VAL A 14 -2.76 -3.20 4.42
C VAL A 14 -2.40 -3.64 5.83
N ASP A 15 -3.25 -4.47 6.43
CA ASP A 15 -3.07 -4.99 7.79
C ASP A 15 -2.38 -6.36 7.78
N LEU A 16 -2.72 -7.20 6.79
CA LEU A 16 -2.17 -8.54 6.66
C LEU A 16 -1.90 -8.90 5.20
N VAL A 17 -0.82 -9.66 4.99
CA VAL A 17 -0.53 -10.37 3.75
C VAL A 17 -0.38 -11.85 4.10
N ASP A 18 -1.15 -12.71 3.44
CA ASP A 18 -1.01 -14.16 3.59
C ASP A 18 0.37 -14.61 3.08
N ALA A 19 1.03 -15.52 3.79
CA ALA A 19 2.34 -16.03 3.41
C ALA A 19 2.31 -17.03 2.23
N THR A 20 1.11 -17.51 1.85
CA THR A 20 0.92 -18.50 0.79
C THR A 20 0.14 -17.89 -0.37
N ASP A 21 0.56 -18.21 -1.58
CA ASP A 21 -0.08 -17.74 -2.80
C ASP A 21 -1.20 -18.69 -3.27
N ASP A 22 -1.95 -18.28 -4.29
CA ASP A 22 -2.97 -19.10 -4.96
C ASP A 22 -2.41 -20.16 -5.92
N GLY A 23 -1.11 -20.44 -5.85
CA GLY A 23 -0.36 -21.28 -6.80
C GLY A 23 -0.04 -20.60 -8.13
N LYS A 24 -0.41 -19.33 -8.31
CA LYS A 24 -0.14 -18.51 -9.49
C LYS A 24 0.63 -17.24 -9.13
N GLY A 25 1.22 -17.17 -7.94
CA GLY A 25 1.97 -16.02 -7.45
C GLY A 25 1.10 -14.84 -7.01
N LYS A 26 -0.22 -15.04 -6.77
CA LYS A 26 -1.08 -14.00 -6.20
C LYS A 26 -1.28 -14.25 -4.71
N PHE A 27 -1.07 -13.21 -3.93
CA PHE A 27 -1.25 -13.24 -2.48
C PHE A 27 -2.59 -12.60 -2.09
N ARG A 28 -3.18 -13.11 -1.02
CA ARG A 28 -4.34 -12.48 -0.39
C ARG A 28 -3.86 -11.44 0.60
N ILE A 29 -4.48 -10.28 0.57
CA ILE A 29 -4.25 -9.21 1.55
C ILE A 29 -5.56 -8.87 2.27
N LEU A 30 -5.45 -8.45 3.53
CA LEU A 30 -6.53 -7.83 4.29
C LEU A 30 -6.25 -6.33 4.38
N VAL A 31 -7.26 -5.52 4.06
CA VAL A 31 -7.16 -4.06 4.08
C VAL A 31 -8.17 -3.53 5.09
N LEU A 32 -7.74 -2.60 5.93
CA LEU A 32 -8.58 -1.87 6.87
C LEU A 32 -8.83 -0.44 6.35
N PRO A 33 -9.96 0.20 6.72
CA PRO A 33 -10.18 1.61 6.44
C PRO A 33 -9.04 2.47 7.01
N ASP A 34 -8.56 3.43 6.22
CA ASP A 34 -7.65 4.45 6.72
C ASP A 34 -8.46 5.50 7.50
N ASN A 35 -8.27 5.54 8.82
CA ASN A 35 -8.98 6.49 9.69
C ASN A 35 -8.41 7.91 9.60
N SER A 36 -7.29 8.12 8.89
CA SER A 36 -6.73 9.45 8.65
C SER A 36 -7.30 10.10 7.38
N ASP A 37 -7.96 9.32 6.51
CA ASP A 37 -8.61 9.81 5.31
C ASP A 37 -9.93 10.52 5.66
N GLU A 38 -10.24 11.59 4.92
CA GLU A 38 -11.47 12.35 5.11
C GLU A 38 -12.70 11.56 4.63
N GLU A 39 -12.52 10.71 3.61
CA GLU A 39 -13.59 9.91 3.03
C GLU A 39 -13.66 8.53 3.68
N ALA A 40 -14.68 8.33 4.52
CA ALA A 40 -14.93 7.05 5.17
C ALA A 40 -15.41 5.98 4.18
N TRP A 41 -15.05 4.72 4.46
CA TRP A 41 -15.56 3.58 3.69
C TRP A 41 -17.09 3.53 3.70
N PRO A 42 -17.72 3.01 2.63
CA PRO A 42 -19.16 2.76 2.61
C PRO A 42 -19.58 1.86 3.77
N SER A 43 -20.80 2.08 4.28
CA SER A 43 -21.31 1.28 5.39
C SER A 43 -21.33 -0.22 5.08
N ALA A 44 -21.35 -1.05 6.12
CA ALA A 44 -21.40 -2.51 6.00
C ALA A 44 -22.59 -3.04 5.16
N HIS A 45 -23.63 -2.23 4.96
CA HIS A 45 -24.73 -2.58 4.05
C HIS A 45 -24.26 -2.73 2.59
N TYR A 46 -23.24 -1.97 2.19
CA TYR A 46 -22.65 -1.97 0.85
C TYR A 46 -21.39 -2.84 0.77
N LEU A 47 -20.60 -2.96 1.83
CA LEU A 47 -19.41 -3.80 1.91
C LEU A 47 -19.72 -5.24 2.33
N ARG A 48 -20.59 -5.91 1.57
CA ARG A 48 -20.95 -7.32 1.83
C ARG A 48 -19.91 -8.28 1.28
N GLN A 49 -19.86 -9.48 1.86
CA GLN A 49 -19.07 -10.56 1.30
C GLN A 49 -19.48 -10.85 -0.15
N GLY A 50 -18.48 -11.01 -1.03
CA GLY A 50 -18.69 -11.25 -2.46
C GLY A 50 -18.75 -9.98 -3.31
N VAL A 51 -18.78 -8.79 -2.69
CA VAL A 51 -18.57 -7.53 -3.40
C VAL A 51 -17.14 -7.49 -3.95
N ARG A 52 -17.00 -6.92 -5.15
CA ARG A 52 -15.70 -6.79 -5.82
C ARG A 52 -15.25 -5.34 -5.77
N THR A 53 -13.96 -5.16 -5.53
CA THR A 53 -13.29 -3.87 -5.63
C THR A 53 -12.07 -4.01 -6.55
N LYS A 54 -11.58 -2.88 -7.04
CA LYS A 54 -10.26 -2.77 -7.65
C LYS A 54 -9.50 -1.75 -6.83
N GLY A 55 -8.23 -2.01 -6.60
CA GLY A 55 -7.37 -1.13 -5.85
C GLY A 55 -5.94 -1.19 -6.36
N TRP A 56 -5.18 -0.18 -5.99
CA TRP A 56 -3.75 -0.11 -6.17
C TRP A 56 -3.12 -0.04 -4.79
N VAL A 57 -2.03 -0.77 -4.60
CA VAL A 57 -1.28 -0.77 -3.34
C VAL A 57 0.04 -0.06 -3.60
N LEU A 58 0.32 1.01 -2.85
CA LEU A 58 1.60 1.68 -2.89
C LEU A 58 2.54 0.98 -1.90
N LEU A 59 3.76 0.67 -2.33
CA LEU A 59 4.76 0.03 -1.47
C LEU A 59 5.46 1.03 -0.55
N ASN A 60 5.63 2.28 -1.01
CA ASN A 60 6.36 3.33 -0.31
C ASN A 60 5.76 4.70 -0.65
N GLU A 61 5.79 5.61 0.33
CA GLU A 61 5.54 7.04 0.12
C GLU A 61 6.87 7.76 -0.07
N VAL A 62 6.96 8.55 -1.14
CA VAL A 62 8.15 9.34 -1.47
C VAL A 62 7.75 10.78 -1.72
N SER A 63 8.68 11.71 -1.51
CA SER A 63 8.42 13.11 -1.84
C SER A 63 8.22 13.29 -3.34
N ILE A 64 7.32 14.19 -3.72
CA ILE A 64 6.98 14.46 -5.14
C ILE A 64 8.24 14.82 -5.94
N GLY A 65 9.13 15.63 -5.36
CA GLY A 65 10.38 16.04 -6.01
C GLY A 65 11.31 14.86 -6.30
N TYR A 66 11.43 13.91 -5.37
CA TYR A 66 12.22 12.70 -5.57
C TYR A 66 11.64 11.85 -6.71
N GLU A 67 10.33 11.66 -6.75
CA GLU A 67 9.66 10.85 -7.77
C GLU A 67 9.84 11.45 -9.18
N ILE A 68 9.71 12.78 -9.33
CA ILE A 68 9.96 13.48 -10.60
C ILE A 68 11.41 13.29 -11.05
N TRP A 69 12.37 13.52 -10.16
CA TRP A 69 13.80 13.35 -10.47
C TRP A 69 14.12 11.90 -10.87
N ARG A 70 13.60 10.91 -10.13
CA ARG A 70 13.80 9.48 -10.39
C ARG A 70 13.27 9.08 -11.76
N GLN A 71 12.08 9.56 -12.12
CA GLN A 71 11.46 9.30 -13.43
C GLN A 71 12.25 9.93 -14.58
N LEU A 72 12.72 11.17 -14.44
CA LEU A 72 13.54 11.85 -15.46
C LEU A 72 14.87 11.13 -15.73
N ASN A 73 15.44 10.47 -14.71
CA ASN A 73 16.69 9.71 -14.82
C ASN A 73 16.45 8.23 -15.17
N GLY A 74 15.20 7.78 -15.30
CA GLY A 74 14.87 6.40 -15.66
C GLY A 74 15.21 5.36 -14.58
N PHE A 75 15.38 5.78 -13.32
CA PHE A 75 15.64 4.85 -12.23
C PHE A 75 14.38 4.06 -11.89
N PRO A 76 14.48 2.76 -11.54
CA PRO A 76 13.31 1.96 -11.16
C PRO A 76 12.74 2.37 -9.80
N PRO A 77 11.46 2.05 -9.51
CA PRO A 77 10.89 2.24 -8.17
C PRO A 77 11.59 1.35 -7.14
N VAL A 78 11.74 1.84 -5.91
CA VAL A 78 12.34 1.09 -4.81
C VAL A 78 11.31 0.14 -4.21
N THR A 79 11.61 -1.16 -4.21
CA THR A 79 10.72 -2.23 -3.70
C THR A 79 11.03 -2.67 -2.26
N SER A 80 12.15 -2.24 -1.69
CA SER A 80 12.56 -2.58 -0.32
C SER A 80 13.03 -1.31 0.41
N PRO A 81 12.47 -0.97 1.59
CA PRO A 81 12.92 0.17 2.38
C PRO A 81 14.36 0.02 2.91
N ASP A 82 14.88 -1.20 2.97
CA ASP A 82 16.18 -1.48 3.59
C ASP A 82 17.28 -1.65 2.53
N ALA A 83 18.04 -0.58 2.31
CA ALA A 83 19.47 -0.73 2.05
C ALA A 83 20.14 -1.13 3.38
N PRO A 84 21.16 -2.02 3.40
CA PRO A 84 21.90 -2.32 4.62
C PRO A 84 22.39 -1.00 5.23
N LYS A 85 22.00 -0.70 6.48
CA LYS A 85 22.68 0.34 7.24
C LYS A 85 24.09 -0.17 7.43
N ASP A 86 25.05 0.45 6.74
CA ASP A 86 26.46 0.12 6.88
C ASP A 86 26.87 0.20 8.36
N ASP A 87 27.10 -0.97 8.98
CA ASP A 87 27.57 -1.16 10.36
C ASP A 87 29.02 -0.67 10.57
N ILE A 88 29.48 0.34 9.82
CA ILE A 88 30.84 0.89 9.90
C ILE A 88 31.11 1.56 11.26
N ALA A 89 30.07 1.89 12.03
CA ALA A 89 30.21 2.50 13.35
C ALA A 89 30.66 1.55 14.48
N ARG A 90 30.65 0.22 14.30
CA ARG A 90 31.01 -0.73 15.38
C ARG A 90 32.47 -1.21 15.40
N LYS A 91 33.36 -0.64 14.59
CA LYS A 91 34.78 -1.04 14.55
C LYS A 91 35.76 -0.07 15.22
N ARG A 92 35.30 0.72 16.19
CA ARG A 92 36.19 1.59 16.98
C ARG A 92 35.90 1.55 18.48
N VAL A 93 36.05 0.40 19.10
CA VAL A 93 36.54 0.32 20.49
C VAL A 93 37.43 -0.93 20.58
N LYS A 94 38.64 -0.71 21.11
CA LYS A 94 39.66 -1.72 21.43
C LYS A 94 39.15 -2.72 22.47
#